data_AF-A0A970NCE8-F1
#
_entry.id   AF-A0A970NCE8-F1
#
_cell.length_a   1.000
_cell.length_b   1.000
_cell.length_c   1.000
_cell.angle_alpha   90.00
_cell.angle_beta   90.00
_cell.angle_gamma   90.00
#
_symmetry.space_group_name_H-M   'P 1'
#
loop_
_entity.id
_entity.type
_entity.pdbx_description
1 polymer ?
#
loop_
_entity_poly.entity_id
_entity_poly.type
_entity_poly.pdbx_seq_one_letter_code
_entity_poly.pdbx_strand_id
1 'polypeptide(L)'
;LYLQAETSIMPELKRVIAAYGNKVVMEETLDKALIALFGGTGEPTPGPVTPTPDSGGQDMTIAELAQTARQYYDQANDRLRAGDWTGYGENISKLNETISRLEQLTQ
;
A
#
# COMPACT_ATOMS: atom_id res chain seq x y z
N LEU A 1 45.91 -3.20 -17.89
CA LEU A 1 45.48 -3.38 -16.49
C LEU A 1 44.23 -2.53 -16.32
N TYR A 2 43.04 -3.13 -16.32
CA TYR A 2 41.77 -2.40 -16.18
C TYR A 2 41.23 -2.61 -14.76
N LEU A 3 40.96 -1.50 -14.10
CA LEU A 3 40.42 -1.41 -12.74
C LEU A 3 38.90 -1.64 -12.83
N GLN A 4 38.44 -2.81 -12.37
CA GLN A 4 37.01 -3.09 -12.22
C GLN A 4 36.54 -2.40 -10.95
N ALA A 5 35.82 -1.29 -11.11
CA ALA A 5 35.26 -0.54 -9.99
C ALA A 5 34.31 -1.43 -9.17
N GLU A 6 34.50 -1.42 -7.86
CA GLU A 6 33.54 -1.92 -6.88
C GLU A 6 32.26 -1.09 -7.01
N THR A 7 31.28 -1.60 -7.76
CA THR A 7 29.94 -1.02 -7.81
C THR A 7 29.30 -1.23 -6.45
N SER A 8 29.41 -0.20 -5.61
CA SER A 8 28.66 -0.04 -4.38
C SER A 8 27.17 -0.18 -4.70
N ILE A 9 26.59 -1.33 -4.38
CA ILE A 9 25.17 -1.64 -4.54
C ILE A 9 24.44 -0.87 -3.44
N MET A 10 24.23 0.43 -3.62
CA MET A 10 23.31 1.18 -2.78
C MET A 10 21.89 0.73 -3.18
N PRO A 11 21.14 0.02 -2.31
CA PRO A 11 19.78 -0.35 -2.64
C PRO A 11 18.96 0.92 -2.80
N GLU A 12 18.49 1.13 -4.02
CA GLU A 12 17.65 2.24 -4.43
C GLU A 12 16.40 2.24 -3.53
N LEU A 13 16.16 3.32 -2.79
CA LEU A 13 15.00 3.46 -1.91
C LEU A 13 13.72 3.44 -2.75
N LYS A 14 13.15 2.25 -2.99
CA LYS A 14 11.84 2.07 -3.63
C LYS A 14 10.77 2.52 -2.64
N ARG A 15 10.16 3.68 -2.90
CA ARG A 15 8.99 4.17 -2.14
C ARG A 15 7.73 4.03 -2.97
N VAL A 16 6.62 3.73 -2.31
CA VAL A 16 5.27 3.69 -2.89
C VAL A 16 4.68 5.09 -2.79
N ILE A 17 4.33 5.66 -3.93
CA ILE A 17 3.62 6.93 -4.02
C ILE A 17 2.16 6.62 -4.30
N ALA A 18 1.27 7.07 -3.44
CA ALA A 18 -0.17 6.94 -3.63
C ALA A 18 -0.82 8.31 -3.53
N ALA A 19 -1.78 8.57 -4.43
CA ALA A 19 -2.47 9.84 -4.52
C ALA A 19 -3.98 9.60 -4.62
N TYR A 20 -4.75 10.31 -3.80
CA TYR A 20 -6.20 10.29 -3.82
C TYR A 20 -6.76 11.70 -3.63
N GLY A 21 -7.51 12.19 -4.63
CA GLY A 21 -8.01 13.56 -4.67
C GLY A 21 -6.89 14.59 -4.54
N ASN A 22 -6.87 15.31 -3.42
CA ASN A 22 -5.87 16.35 -3.13
C ASN A 22 -4.76 15.89 -2.14
N LYS A 23 -4.75 14.62 -1.73
CA LYS A 23 -3.73 14.04 -0.84
C LYS A 23 -2.76 13.16 -1.62
N VAL A 24 -1.46 13.33 -1.35
CA VAL A 24 -0.37 12.51 -1.88
C VAL A 24 0.49 12.07 -0.70
N VAL A 25 0.76 10.77 -0.59
CA VAL A 25 1.62 10.20 0.44
C VAL A 25 2.75 9.40 -0.19
N MET A 26 3.88 9.36 0.50
CA MET A 26 5.05 8.58 0.08
C MET A 26 5.45 7.65 1.23
N GLU A 27 5.12 6.37 1.09
CA GLU A 27 5.33 5.36 2.12
C GLU A 27 6.21 4.22 1.62
N GLU A 28 6.69 3.39 2.54
CA GLU A 28 7.54 2.24 2.21
C GLU A 28 6.74 1.09 1.58
N THR A 29 5.45 0.99 1.88
CA THR A 29 4.58 -0.10 1.43
C THR A 29 3.20 0.41 1.04
N LEU A 30 2.50 -0.38 0.23
CA LEU A 30 1.14 -0.05 -0.21
C LEU A 30 0.16 0.03 0.98
N ASP A 31 0.27 -0.86 1.96
CA ASP A 31 -0.60 -0.82 3.15
C ASP A 31 -0.42 0.48 3.94
N LYS A 32 0.83 0.91 4.20
CA LYS A 32 1.13 2.18 4.86
C LYS A 32 0.60 3.36 4.04
N ALA A 33 0.77 3.32 2.72
CA ALA A 33 0.29 4.37 1.83
C ALA A 33 -1.25 4.51 1.89
N LEU A 34 -1.97 3.39 1.85
CA LEU A 34 -3.42 3.37 1.96
C LEU A 34 -3.89 3.83 3.34
N ILE A 35 -3.24 3.40 4.42
CA ILE A 35 -3.53 3.88 5.78
C ILE A 35 -3.25 5.38 5.89
N ALA A 36 -2.16 5.89 5.33
CA ALA A 36 -1.84 7.32 5.37
C ALA A 36 -2.81 8.17 4.53
N LEU A 37 -3.34 7.63 3.43
CA LEU A 37 -4.35 8.31 2.61
C LEU A 37 -5.73 8.32 3.27
N PHE A 38 -6.18 7.16 3.77
CA PHE A 38 -7.56 6.92 4.18
C PHE A 38 -7.77 6.92 5.70
N GLY A 39 -6.74 6.65 6.50
CA GLY A 39 -6.80 6.44 7.96
C GLY A 39 -6.95 7.69 8.83
N GLY A 40 -7.21 8.86 8.24
CA GLY A 40 -7.46 10.09 9.00
C GLY A 40 -6.19 10.88 9.35
N THR A 41 -6.37 12.20 9.40
CA THR A 41 -5.36 13.25 9.49
C THR A 41 -4.62 13.24 10.83
N GLY A 42 -3.44 12.62 10.88
CA GLY A 42 -2.42 12.94 11.88
C GLY A 42 -1.16 13.30 11.13
N GLU A 43 -0.73 14.56 11.21
CA GLU A 43 0.59 14.99 10.76
C GLU A 43 1.67 13.97 11.17
N PRO A 44 2.65 13.65 10.31
CA PRO A 44 3.77 12.82 10.70
C PRO A 44 4.64 13.64 11.65
N THR A 45 4.26 13.70 12.93
CA THR A 45 5.23 14.01 13.98
C THR A 45 6.12 12.78 14.14
N PRO A 46 7.46 12.93 14.12
CA PRO A 46 8.37 11.83 14.36
C PRO A 46 8.27 11.44 15.84
N GLY A 47 7.39 10.49 16.14
CA GLY A 47 7.11 9.98 17.47
C GLY A 47 6.50 8.58 17.39
N PRO A 48 6.61 7.76 18.45
CA PRO A 48 6.24 6.35 18.39
C PRO A 48 4.73 6.22 18.10
N VAL A 49 4.42 5.53 17.02
CA VAL A 49 3.07 5.22 16.57
C VAL A 49 2.29 4.52 17.68
N THR A 50 1.34 5.24 18.28
CA THR A 50 0.30 4.65 19.12
C THR A 50 -0.95 4.62 18.25
N PRO A 51 -1.54 3.45 17.95
CA PRO A 51 -2.76 3.41 17.16
C PRO A 51 -3.91 3.92 18.04
N THR A 52 -4.47 5.07 17.70
CA THR A 52 -5.75 5.53 18.26
C THR A 52 -6.86 4.85 17.47
N PRO A 53 -7.70 3.99 18.09
CA PRO A 53 -8.89 3.46 17.44
C PRO A 53 -10.04 4.41 17.73
N ASP A 54 -10.44 5.23 16.76
CA ASP A 54 -11.72 5.93 16.84
C ASP A 54 -12.49 5.74 15.54
N SER A 55 -13.31 4.70 15.53
CA SER A 55 -14.65 4.65 14.92
C SER A 55 -15.20 3.24 15.10
N GLY A 56 -16.12 3.10 16.06
CA GLY A 56 -16.86 1.85 16.27
C GLY A 56 -17.83 1.58 15.13
N GLY A 57 -17.83 0.34 14.64
CA GLY A 57 -18.76 -0.21 13.66
C GLY A 57 -18.25 -1.58 13.24
N GLN A 58 -19.13 -2.57 13.08
CA GLN A 58 -18.78 -3.97 12.81
C GLN A 58 -18.31 -4.21 11.36
N ASP A 59 -17.61 -3.25 10.77
CA ASP A 59 -17.08 -3.26 9.42
C ASP A 59 -15.54 -3.26 9.51
N MET A 60 -14.89 -4.03 8.63
CA MET A 60 -13.42 -4.14 8.60
C MET A 60 -12.78 -2.75 8.68
N THR A 61 -11.81 -2.60 9.59
CA THR A 61 -11.12 -1.33 9.79
C THR A 61 -10.34 -0.92 8.54
N ILE A 62 -10.06 0.38 8.40
CA ILE A 62 -9.23 0.93 7.31
C ILE A 62 -7.87 0.20 7.23
N ALA A 63 -7.28 -0.14 8.38
CA ALA A 63 -6.05 -0.90 8.46
C ALA A 63 -6.19 -2.33 7.91
N GLU A 64 -7.28 -3.03 8.23
CA GLU A 64 -7.54 -4.38 7.72
C GLU A 64 -7.79 -4.39 6.21
N LEU A 65 -8.52 -3.41 5.69
CA LEU A 65 -8.75 -3.25 4.26
C LEU A 65 -7.47 -2.90 3.51
N ALA A 66 -6.63 -2.01 4.06
CA ALA A 66 -5.32 -1.69 3.49
C ALA A 66 -4.38 -2.91 3.44
N GLN A 67 -4.38 -3.72 4.50
CA GLN A 67 -3.63 -4.97 4.53
C GLN A 67 -4.16 -5.97 3.49
N THR A 68 -5.47 -6.09 3.36
CA THR A 68 -6.13 -6.96 2.37
C THR A 68 -5.78 -6.52 0.94
N ALA A 69 -5.82 -5.22 0.66
CA ALA A 69 -5.41 -4.65 -0.62
C ALA A 69 -3.95 -5.02 -0.94
N ARG A 70 -3.03 -4.86 0.02
CA ARG A 70 -1.64 -5.28 -0.16
C ARG A 70 -1.52 -6.76 -0.51
N GLN A 71 -2.27 -7.64 0.15
CA GLN A 71 -2.23 -9.08 -0.15
C GLN A 71 -2.70 -9.40 -1.57
N TYR A 72 -3.77 -8.77 -2.05
CA TYR A 72 -4.21 -8.96 -3.43
C TYR A 72 -3.19 -8.44 -4.44
N TYR A 73 -2.53 -7.32 -4.14
CA TYR A 73 -1.44 -6.80 -4.97
C TYR A 73 -0.26 -7.77 -5.04
N ASP A 74 0.20 -8.29 -3.90
CA ASP A 74 1.31 -9.23 -3.82
C ASP A 74 0.96 -10.53 -4.59
N GLN A 75 -0.24 -11.09 -4.37
CA GLN A 75 -0.71 -12.28 -5.11
C GLN A 75 -0.84 -12.03 -6.61
N ALA A 76 -1.30 -10.85 -7.02
CA ALA A 76 -1.35 -10.47 -8.42
C ALA A 76 0.07 -10.50 -9.01
N ASN A 77 1.04 -9.87 -8.35
CA ASN A 77 2.42 -9.80 -8.83
C ASN A 77 3.09 -11.19 -8.90
N ASP A 78 2.82 -12.08 -7.95
CA ASP A 78 3.28 -13.47 -8.01
C ASP A 78 2.68 -14.24 -9.19
N ARG A 79 1.37 -14.05 -9.46
CA ARG A 79 0.71 -14.67 -10.63
C ARG A 79 1.23 -14.10 -11.95
N LEU A 80 1.49 -12.81 -12.01
CA LEU A 80 2.12 -12.16 -13.16
C LEU A 80 3.50 -12.78 -13.45
N ARG A 81 4.32 -12.99 -12.40
CA ARG A 81 5.62 -13.66 -12.51
C ARG A 81 5.50 -15.13 -12.93
N ALA A 82 4.47 -15.82 -12.49
CA ALA A 82 4.17 -17.19 -12.88
C ALA A 82 3.55 -17.31 -14.30
N GLY A 83 3.23 -16.19 -14.95
CA GLY A 83 2.58 -16.16 -16.27
C GLY A 83 1.07 -16.43 -16.22
N ASP A 84 0.45 -16.44 -15.03
CA ASP A 84 -1.00 -16.57 -14.83
C ASP A 84 -1.68 -15.20 -14.95
N TRP A 85 -1.94 -14.79 -16.20
CA TRP A 85 -2.59 -13.51 -16.51
C TRP A 85 -4.05 -13.46 -16.05
N THR A 86 -4.76 -14.59 -16.09
CA THR A 86 -6.17 -14.67 -15.65
C THR A 86 -6.25 -14.42 -14.16
N GLY A 87 -5.44 -15.14 -13.38
CA GLY A 87 -5.41 -14.97 -11.95
C GLY A 87 -4.84 -13.63 -11.50
N TYR A 88 -3.90 -13.05 -12.25
CA TYR A 88 -3.49 -11.66 -12.05
C TYR A 88 -4.69 -10.72 -12.15
N GLY A 89 -5.46 -10.82 -13.24
CA GLY A 89 -6.65 -9.98 -13.46
C GLY A 89 -7.69 -10.12 -12.35
N GLU A 90 -7.95 -11.34 -11.88
CA GLU A 90 -8.85 -11.57 -10.74
C GLU A 90 -8.37 -10.89 -9.45
N ASN A 91 -7.07 -10.98 -9.15
CA ASN A 91 -6.52 -10.34 -7.95
C ASN A 91 -6.50 -8.81 -8.06
N ILE A 92 -6.22 -8.27 -9.24
CA ILE A 92 -6.33 -6.83 -9.48
C ILE A 92 -7.80 -6.35 -9.34
N SER A 93 -8.77 -7.14 -9.77
CA SER A 93 -10.19 -6.80 -9.58
C SER A 93 -10.55 -6.74 -8.09
N LYS A 94 -10.13 -7.74 -7.30
CA LYS A 94 -10.35 -7.77 -5.84
C LYS A 94 -9.62 -6.64 -5.11
N LEU A 95 -8.41 -6.31 -5.56
CA LEU A 95 -7.68 -5.13 -5.08
C LEU A 95 -8.49 -3.86 -5.31
N ASN A 96 -8.99 -3.66 -6.52
CA ASN A 96 -9.77 -2.47 -6.88
C ASN A 96 -11.05 -2.38 -6.04
N GLU A 97 -11.78 -3.49 -5.86
CA GLU A 97 -12.96 -3.54 -4.98
C GLU A 97 -12.63 -3.16 -3.53
N THR A 98 -11.47 -3.60 -3.02
CA THR A 98 -11.01 -3.30 -1.66
C THR A 98 -10.67 -1.81 -1.51
N ILE A 99 -10.00 -1.23 -2.50
CA ILE A 99 -9.70 0.20 -2.55
C ILE A 99 -11.00 1.01 -2.64
N SER A 100 -11.97 0.61 -3.46
CA SER A 100 -13.25 1.31 -3.54
C SER A 100 -14.04 1.28 -2.23
N ARG A 101 -13.94 0.20 -1.44
CA ARG A 101 -14.50 0.18 -0.08
C ARG A 101 -13.79 1.14 0.85
N LEU A 102 -12.45 1.21 0.77
CA LEU A 102 -11.66 2.20 1.51
C LEU A 102 -12.08 3.64 1.16
N GLU A 103 -12.24 3.94 -0.13
CA GLU A 103 -12.70 5.24 -0.61
C GLU A 103 -14.09 5.57 -0.03
N GLN A 104 -15.05 4.63 -0.12
CA GLN A 104 -16.41 4.80 0.39
C GLN A 104 -16.49 5.01 1.90
N LEU A 105 -15.58 4.42 2.69
CA LEU A 105 -15.52 4.61 4.14
C LEU A 105 -14.98 6.00 4.53
N THR A 106 -14.28 6.67 3.62
CA THR A 106 -13.68 7.99 3.86
C THR A 106 -14.45 9.17 3.28
N GLN A 107 -15.51 8.89 2.52
CA GLN A 107 -16.34 9.89 1.83
C GLN A 107 -17.58 10.24 2.67
#